data_AF-A0A6G0QJ26-F1
#
_entry.id   AF-A0A6G0QJ26-F1
#
_cell.length_a   1.000
_cell.length_b   1.000
_cell.length_c   1.000
_cell.angle_alpha   90.00
_cell.angle_beta   90.00
_cell.angle_gamma   90.00
#
_symmetry.space_group_name_H-M   'P 1'
#
loop_
_entity.id
_entity.type
_entity.pdbx_description
1 polymer ?
#
loop_
_entity_poly.entity_id
_entity_poly.type
_entity_poly.pdbx_seq_one_letter_code
_entity_poly.pdbx_strand_id
1 'polypeptide(L)'
;MEVIRKFSGNDAAAAYLQQYPTRDSAALRSLLTNGDYDTKEWNDAVCHSLVEVNDASLVHLFFEQVANIFCTANRVDISSAVPILVRGFGWEVIETPFLSCYASHSVYEHEVLEVLVHLANAFSGHDDQKRILESLLHEAKFWNPFYISSDYYKIELLWSCASHCSDITVFERFVILLKRSGPDCYGSMIQRLEKYSDEVCFSPRERVAFSDFVAARVHYLKAAVTNRGKPGEWTIPQACVPNEPEVEEFLRGPQRSKEFTGFPDKKAARVFMSRFTYDNCASMFSMECGRDRKFAIMTKTVTLTKHSHKHAPGDGFHLDLDEQLLKLMKKYYPDEDRSWIRETWAKQAPKSPKRFQLEQGPRSQKGKRHKNRRW
;
A
#
# COMPACT_ATOMS: atom_id res chain seq x y z
N MET A 1 9.06 34.44 -31.00
CA MET A 1 7.99 33.47 -31.31
C MET A 1 8.64 32.09 -31.32
N GLU A 2 8.68 31.43 -30.16
CA GLU A 2 9.11 30.04 -30.07
C GLU A 2 7.99 29.16 -30.62
N VAL A 3 8.32 28.42 -31.68
CA VAL A 3 7.40 27.48 -32.30
C VAL A 3 7.44 26.20 -31.47
N ILE A 4 6.44 26.03 -30.61
CA ILE A 4 6.13 24.74 -29.96
C ILE A 4 5.84 23.74 -31.09
N ARG A 5 6.75 22.79 -31.33
CA ARG A 5 6.53 21.73 -32.31
C ARG A 5 6.05 20.49 -31.58
N LYS A 6 4.72 20.33 -31.51
CA LYS A 6 4.09 19.08 -31.10
C LYS A 6 4.49 17.97 -32.07
N PHE A 7 5.24 16.98 -31.60
CA PHE A 7 5.54 15.78 -32.37
C PHE A 7 4.47 14.73 -32.09
N SER A 8 3.57 14.51 -33.04
CA SER A 8 2.54 13.47 -32.96
C SER A 8 2.95 12.24 -33.77
N GLY A 9 3.33 11.15 -33.10
CA GLY A 9 3.45 9.79 -33.68
C GLY A 9 4.82 9.13 -33.62
N ASN A 10 4.82 7.79 -33.61
CA ASN A 10 5.98 6.90 -33.41
C ASN A 10 7.13 7.11 -34.41
N ASP A 11 6.82 7.45 -35.66
CA ASP A 11 7.83 7.63 -36.72
C ASP A 11 8.60 8.95 -36.60
N ALA A 12 8.04 9.95 -35.91
CA ALA A 12 8.64 11.27 -35.81
C ALA A 12 9.79 11.32 -34.78
N ALA A 13 9.70 10.58 -33.68
CA ALA A 13 10.73 10.51 -32.64
C ALA A 13 12.00 9.78 -33.13
N ALA A 14 11.83 8.62 -33.78
CA ALA A 14 12.93 7.87 -34.37
C ALA A 14 13.60 8.65 -35.53
N ALA A 15 12.81 9.32 -36.37
CA ALA A 15 13.32 10.19 -37.42
C ALA A 15 14.04 11.44 -36.89
N TYR A 16 13.63 11.98 -35.72
CA TYR A 16 14.29 13.11 -35.08
C TYR A 16 15.68 12.73 -34.53
N LEU A 17 15.82 11.56 -33.90
CA LEU A 17 17.13 11.08 -33.45
C LEU A 17 18.07 10.70 -34.61
N GLN A 18 17.53 10.33 -35.77
CA GLN A 18 18.32 10.14 -37.00
C GLN A 18 18.84 11.45 -37.61
N GLN A 19 18.30 12.61 -37.22
CA GLN A 19 18.79 13.92 -37.68
C GLN A 19 20.04 14.41 -36.93
N TYR A 20 20.45 13.71 -35.86
CA TYR A 20 21.68 14.00 -35.10
C TYR A 20 22.74 12.91 -35.36
N PRO A 21 23.52 13.01 -36.45
CA PRO A 21 24.45 11.96 -36.89
C PRO A 21 25.65 11.78 -35.95
N THR A 22 25.98 12.77 -35.12
CA THR A 22 26.96 12.66 -34.04
C THR A 22 26.23 12.53 -32.70
N ARG A 23 26.16 11.30 -32.19
CA ARG A 23 25.81 11.02 -30.80
C ARG A 23 27.06 11.24 -29.96
N ASP A 24 27.44 12.51 -29.76
CA ASP A 24 28.47 12.88 -28.79
C ASP A 24 27.81 13.48 -27.53
N SER A 25 28.58 13.59 -26.45
CA SER A 25 28.05 14.08 -25.18
C SER A 25 27.49 15.51 -25.27
N ALA A 26 28.02 16.36 -26.15
CA ALA A 26 27.59 17.75 -26.28
C ALA A 26 26.23 17.86 -26.98
N ALA A 27 26.03 17.09 -28.05
CA ALA A 27 24.77 17.01 -28.77
C ALA A 27 23.66 16.45 -27.88
N LEU A 28 23.92 15.34 -27.16
CA LEU A 28 22.95 14.76 -26.23
C LEU A 28 22.63 15.70 -25.06
N ARG A 29 23.62 16.40 -24.51
CA ARG A 29 23.39 17.41 -23.47
C ARG A 29 22.46 18.53 -23.94
N SER A 30 22.67 19.05 -25.15
CA SER A 30 21.80 20.07 -25.73
C SER A 30 20.37 19.56 -25.92
N LEU A 31 20.21 18.32 -26.40
CA LEU A 31 18.92 17.66 -26.57
C LEU A 31 18.18 17.48 -25.23
N LEU A 32 18.87 17.02 -24.18
CA LEU A 32 18.29 16.84 -22.84
C LEU A 32 17.94 18.16 -22.12
N THR A 33 18.48 19.29 -22.57
CA THR A 33 18.24 20.60 -21.95
C THR A 33 17.16 21.39 -22.68
N ASN A 34 17.10 21.27 -24.02
CA ASN A 34 16.30 22.14 -24.87
C ASN A 34 15.27 21.39 -25.75
N GLY A 35 15.10 20.08 -25.55
CA GLY A 35 14.21 19.25 -26.36
C GLY A 35 12.74 19.34 -25.96
N ASP A 36 11.84 19.00 -26.90
CA ASP A 36 10.42 18.76 -26.62
C ASP A 36 10.22 17.25 -26.32
N TYR A 37 9.72 16.91 -25.12
CA TYR A 37 9.71 15.55 -24.57
C TYR A 37 8.29 14.95 -24.53
N ASP A 38 7.87 14.22 -25.57
CA ASP A 38 6.44 13.88 -25.70
C ASP A 38 6.09 12.38 -25.79
N THR A 39 7.04 11.47 -26.05
CA THR A 39 6.72 10.05 -26.33
C THR A 39 7.61 9.04 -25.61
N LYS A 40 7.08 7.83 -25.39
CA LYS A 40 7.80 6.69 -24.84
C LYS A 40 8.95 6.25 -25.77
N GLU A 41 8.71 6.26 -27.07
CA GLU A 41 9.67 5.88 -28.10
C GLU A 41 10.88 6.82 -28.13
N TRP A 42 10.66 8.13 -27.93
CA TRP A 42 11.73 9.10 -27.77
C TRP A 42 12.58 8.77 -26.53
N ASN A 43 11.93 8.45 -25.41
CA ASN A 43 12.60 8.13 -24.16
C ASN A 43 13.52 6.90 -24.29
N ASP A 44 13.01 5.80 -24.85
CA ASP A 44 13.79 4.58 -25.05
C ASP A 44 15.01 4.84 -25.98
N ALA A 45 14.80 5.59 -27.06
CA ALA A 45 15.86 5.86 -28.03
C ALA A 45 16.94 6.84 -27.53
N VAL A 46 16.56 7.81 -26.67
CA VAL A 46 17.53 8.64 -25.93
C VAL A 46 18.32 7.80 -24.94
N CYS A 47 17.69 6.88 -24.20
CA CYS A 47 18.40 6.00 -23.28
C CYS A 47 19.40 5.10 -24.00
N HIS A 48 19.05 4.57 -25.18
CA HIS A 48 20.02 3.85 -26.02
C HIS A 48 21.21 4.74 -26.43
N SER A 49 20.95 5.98 -26.81
CA SER A 49 22.01 6.92 -27.19
C SER A 49 22.90 7.29 -26.00
N LEU A 50 22.33 7.41 -24.79
CA LEU A 50 23.09 7.64 -23.56
C LEU A 50 24.04 6.47 -23.28
N VAL A 51 23.57 5.23 -23.43
CA VAL A 51 24.40 4.03 -23.26
C VAL A 51 25.52 3.97 -24.31
N GLU A 52 25.23 4.33 -25.56
CA GLU A 52 26.26 4.37 -26.63
C GLU A 52 27.36 5.40 -26.34
N VAL A 53 27.00 6.57 -25.82
CA VAL A 53 27.95 7.63 -25.47
C VAL A 53 28.71 7.30 -24.18
N ASN A 54 28.13 6.47 -23.31
CA ASN A 54 28.71 6.00 -22.06
C ASN A 54 29.19 7.14 -21.14
N ASP A 55 28.39 8.22 -21.05
CA ASP A 55 28.67 9.37 -20.20
C ASP A 55 27.64 9.44 -19.06
N ALA A 56 28.06 8.99 -17.87
CA ALA A 56 27.22 8.95 -16.68
C ALA A 56 26.69 10.34 -16.27
N SER A 57 27.38 11.43 -16.61
CA SER A 57 26.90 12.79 -16.30
C SER A 57 25.62 13.15 -17.04
N LEU A 58 25.42 12.57 -18.23
CA LEU A 58 24.21 12.76 -19.03
C LEU A 58 23.03 11.96 -18.49
N VAL A 59 23.29 10.85 -17.80
CA VAL A 59 22.25 10.06 -17.14
C VAL A 59 21.62 10.86 -15.99
N HIS A 60 22.45 11.50 -15.16
CA HIS A 60 21.95 12.41 -14.12
C HIS A 60 21.11 13.54 -14.73
N LEU A 61 21.62 14.17 -15.80
CA LEU A 61 20.90 15.25 -16.48
C LEU A 61 19.57 14.79 -17.06
N PHE A 62 19.51 13.57 -17.62
CA PHE A 62 18.28 12.96 -18.10
C PHE A 62 17.25 12.83 -16.97
N PHE A 63 17.63 12.31 -15.80
CA PHE A 63 16.70 12.20 -14.68
C PHE A 63 16.24 13.57 -14.16
N GLU A 64 17.13 14.56 -14.11
CA GLU A 64 16.84 15.90 -13.61
C GLU A 64 15.91 16.70 -14.54
N GLN A 65 16.21 16.70 -15.84
CA GLN A 65 15.55 17.56 -16.83
C GLN A 65 14.38 16.88 -17.53
N VAL A 66 14.46 15.57 -17.74
CA VAL A 66 13.56 14.86 -18.66
C VAL A 66 12.63 13.92 -17.93
N ALA A 67 13.17 13.01 -17.09
CA ALA A 67 12.35 12.08 -16.31
C ALA A 67 11.38 12.84 -15.40
N ASN A 68 11.82 13.95 -14.81
CA ASN A 68 10.97 14.80 -13.98
C ASN A 68 9.74 15.33 -14.75
N ILE A 69 9.92 15.78 -16.00
CA ILE A 69 8.83 16.28 -16.85
C ILE A 69 7.87 15.14 -17.23
N PHE A 70 8.41 13.96 -17.53
CA PHE A 70 7.58 12.80 -17.85
C PHE A 70 6.76 12.29 -16.66
N CYS A 71 7.36 12.25 -15.46
CA CYS A 71 6.68 11.83 -14.23
C CYS A 71 5.62 12.84 -13.76
N THR A 72 5.82 14.14 -13.98
CA THR A 72 4.94 15.19 -13.42
C THR A 72 3.93 15.78 -14.40
N ALA A 73 4.36 16.12 -15.63
CA ALA A 73 3.56 16.90 -16.57
C ALA A 73 2.84 16.01 -17.60
N ASN A 74 3.56 15.03 -18.17
CA ASN A 74 3.08 14.26 -19.31
C ASN A 74 2.55 12.87 -18.95
N ARG A 75 2.73 12.41 -17.70
CA ARG A 75 2.35 11.06 -17.22
C ARG A 75 2.84 9.94 -18.14
N VAL A 76 4.03 10.11 -18.71
CA VAL A 76 4.64 9.09 -19.58
C VAL A 76 5.36 8.10 -18.70
N ASP A 77 5.05 6.82 -18.90
CA ASP A 77 5.71 5.73 -18.21
C ASP A 77 7.17 5.57 -18.70
N ILE A 78 8.12 5.89 -17.83
CA ILE A 78 9.56 5.71 -18.08
C ILE A 78 10.08 4.33 -17.66
N SER A 79 9.20 3.42 -17.23
CA SER A 79 9.58 2.09 -16.72
C SER A 79 10.37 1.24 -17.72
N SER A 80 10.16 1.43 -19.04
CA SER A 80 10.91 0.72 -20.10
C SER A 80 12.33 1.25 -20.29
N ALA A 81 12.56 2.53 -19.99
CA ALA A 81 13.83 3.20 -20.17
C ALA A 81 14.83 2.86 -19.05
N VAL A 82 14.36 2.70 -17.82
CA VAL A 82 15.23 2.43 -16.66
C VAL A 82 16.03 1.13 -16.81
N PRO A 83 15.46 -0.01 -17.27
CA PRO A 83 16.24 -1.22 -17.54
C PRO A 83 17.36 -1.02 -18.57
N ILE A 84 17.18 -0.16 -19.58
CA ILE A 84 18.22 0.13 -20.58
C ILE A 84 19.41 0.81 -19.90
N LEU A 85 19.13 1.83 -19.08
CA LEU A 85 20.15 2.57 -18.36
C LEU A 85 20.87 1.71 -17.32
N VAL A 86 20.15 0.86 -16.58
CA VAL A 86 20.77 -0.06 -15.61
C VAL A 86 21.66 -1.09 -16.31
N ARG A 87 21.29 -1.61 -17.48
CA ARG A 87 22.18 -2.50 -18.26
C ARG A 87 23.45 -1.81 -18.75
N GLY A 88 23.38 -0.51 -19.06
CA GLY A 88 24.53 0.25 -19.57
C GLY A 88 25.47 0.75 -18.47
N PHE A 89 24.92 1.19 -17.34
CA PHE A 89 25.65 1.92 -16.30
C PHE A 89 25.66 1.25 -14.92
N GLY A 90 24.87 0.20 -14.72
CA GLY A 90 24.69 -0.46 -13.42
C GLY A 90 23.76 0.29 -12.48
N TRP A 91 23.13 -0.40 -11.52
CA TRP A 91 22.15 0.22 -10.61
C TRP A 91 22.79 1.32 -9.74
N GLU A 92 24.06 1.18 -9.37
CA GLU A 92 24.78 2.14 -8.52
C GLU A 92 24.83 3.56 -9.09
N VAL A 93 24.90 3.70 -10.43
CA VAL A 93 24.87 5.01 -11.10
C VAL A 93 23.43 5.53 -11.20
N ILE A 94 22.46 4.62 -11.34
CA ILE A 94 21.05 4.96 -11.60
C ILE A 94 20.28 5.26 -10.31
N GLU A 95 20.60 4.59 -9.21
CA GLU A 95 19.81 4.58 -7.97
C GLU A 95 19.48 5.98 -7.47
N THR A 96 20.50 6.81 -7.24
CA THR A 96 20.31 8.14 -6.67
C THR A 96 19.49 9.06 -7.57
N PRO A 97 19.83 9.25 -8.86
CA PRO A 97 19.02 10.09 -9.75
C PRO A 97 17.60 9.54 -9.98
N PHE A 98 17.43 8.23 -10.06
CA PHE A 98 16.11 7.59 -10.13
C PHE A 98 15.28 7.89 -8.88
N LEU A 99 15.78 7.56 -7.69
CA LEU A 99 15.04 7.76 -6.43
C LEU A 99 14.76 9.24 -6.19
N SER A 100 15.69 10.15 -6.53
CA SER A 100 15.49 11.59 -6.37
C SER A 100 14.39 12.13 -7.27
N CYS A 101 14.29 11.65 -8.52
CA CYS A 101 13.23 12.02 -9.45
C CYS A 101 11.85 11.63 -8.90
N TYR A 102 11.74 10.41 -8.37
CA TYR A 102 10.48 9.86 -7.89
C TYR A 102 10.07 10.35 -6.49
N ALA A 103 11.01 10.39 -5.52
CA ALA A 103 10.74 10.81 -4.14
C ALA A 103 10.31 12.29 -4.04
N SER A 104 10.77 13.13 -4.97
CA SER A 104 10.47 14.57 -4.98
C SER A 104 9.07 14.88 -5.53
N HIS A 105 8.43 13.93 -6.22
CA HIS A 105 7.27 14.24 -7.08
C HIS A 105 6.12 13.23 -7.02
N SER A 106 6.29 12.04 -6.42
CA SER A 106 5.22 11.06 -6.40
C SER A 106 4.13 11.45 -5.40
N VAL A 107 3.01 11.95 -5.93
CA VAL A 107 1.69 11.94 -5.27
C VAL A 107 1.22 10.48 -5.01
N TYR A 108 1.91 9.48 -5.57
CA TYR A 108 1.58 8.07 -5.48
C TYR A 108 2.83 7.21 -5.18
N GLU A 109 3.10 6.95 -3.90
CA GLU A 109 4.17 6.05 -3.42
C GLU A 109 4.13 4.65 -4.07
N HIS A 110 2.96 4.24 -4.59
CA HIS A 110 2.74 2.94 -5.22
C HIS A 110 3.40 2.76 -6.60
N GLU A 111 3.69 3.83 -7.32
CA GLU A 111 4.28 3.77 -8.67
C GLU A 111 5.77 3.45 -8.58
N VAL A 112 6.48 4.04 -7.60
CA VAL A 112 7.91 3.75 -7.36
C VAL A 112 8.12 2.29 -7.02
N LEU A 113 7.26 1.74 -6.15
CA LEU A 113 7.28 0.32 -5.83
C LEU A 113 7.14 -0.53 -7.09
N GLU A 114 6.15 -0.20 -7.91
CA GLU A 114 5.87 -0.97 -9.10
C GLU A 114 7.08 -1.01 -10.03
N VAL A 115 7.73 0.14 -10.27
CA VAL A 115 8.93 0.20 -11.09
C VAL A 115 10.07 -0.61 -10.47
N LEU A 116 10.34 -0.46 -9.17
CA LEU A 116 11.42 -1.20 -8.49
C LEU A 116 11.19 -2.72 -8.48
N VAL A 117 9.95 -3.18 -8.32
CA VAL A 117 9.62 -4.62 -8.40
C VAL A 117 9.87 -5.17 -9.80
N HIS A 118 9.39 -4.46 -10.82
CA HIS A 118 9.59 -4.89 -12.20
C HIS A 118 11.06 -4.86 -12.60
N LEU A 119 11.83 -3.88 -12.11
CA LEU A 119 13.28 -3.84 -12.27
C LEU A 119 13.96 -5.03 -11.59
N ALA A 120 13.65 -5.30 -10.31
CA ALA A 120 14.21 -6.45 -9.61
C ALA A 120 13.92 -7.77 -10.32
N ASN A 121 12.74 -7.91 -10.91
CA ASN A 121 12.38 -9.06 -11.73
C ASN A 121 13.16 -9.11 -13.06
N ALA A 122 13.29 -7.98 -13.75
CA ALA A 122 14.00 -7.87 -15.04
C ALA A 122 15.50 -8.19 -14.93
N PHE A 123 16.08 -7.98 -13.75
CA PHE A 123 17.48 -8.27 -13.43
C PHE A 123 17.65 -9.57 -12.64
N SER A 124 16.65 -10.46 -12.61
CA SER A 124 16.72 -11.68 -11.82
C SER A 124 17.96 -12.53 -12.14
N GLY A 125 18.71 -12.88 -11.09
CA GLY A 125 20.00 -13.59 -11.20
C GLY A 125 21.21 -12.71 -11.55
N HIS A 126 21.03 -11.38 -11.70
CA HIS A 126 22.11 -10.41 -11.88
C HIS A 126 22.52 -9.76 -10.55
N ASP A 127 23.75 -9.27 -10.45
CA ASP A 127 24.25 -8.58 -9.25
C ASP A 127 23.45 -7.30 -8.92
N ASP A 128 22.80 -6.69 -9.91
CA ASP A 128 21.95 -5.52 -9.72
C ASP A 128 20.63 -5.86 -9.02
N GLN A 129 20.09 -7.09 -9.16
CA GLN A 129 18.83 -7.46 -8.52
C GLN A 129 18.89 -7.26 -7.02
N LYS A 130 19.99 -7.68 -6.38
CA LYS A 130 20.19 -7.49 -4.94
C LYS A 130 20.08 -6.01 -4.58
N ARG A 131 20.85 -5.16 -5.27
CA ARG A 131 20.91 -3.72 -4.96
C ARG A 131 19.54 -3.05 -5.17
N ILE A 132 18.86 -3.38 -6.26
CA ILE A 132 17.49 -2.89 -6.53
C ILE A 132 16.52 -3.32 -5.42
N LEU A 133 16.57 -4.58 -4.99
CA LEU A 133 15.75 -5.07 -3.88
C LEU A 133 16.11 -4.39 -2.55
N GLU A 134 17.38 -4.08 -2.31
CA GLU A 134 17.82 -3.33 -1.13
C GLU A 134 17.29 -1.89 -1.14
N SER A 135 17.32 -1.20 -2.28
CA SER A 135 16.69 0.12 -2.46
C SER A 135 15.18 0.03 -2.24
N LEU A 136 14.52 -0.98 -2.80
CA LEU A 136 13.09 -1.22 -2.58
C LEU A 136 12.76 -1.40 -1.10
N LEU A 137 13.52 -2.25 -0.40
CA LEU A 137 13.33 -2.48 1.04
C LEU A 137 13.64 -1.22 1.86
N HIS A 138 14.57 -0.38 1.41
CA HIS A 138 14.87 0.91 2.03
C HIS A 138 13.71 1.88 1.89
N GLU A 139 13.11 1.99 0.71
CA GLU A 139 11.96 2.87 0.46
C GLU A 139 10.70 2.34 1.15
N ALA A 140 10.46 1.03 1.06
CA ALA A 140 9.28 0.39 1.63
C ALA A 140 9.20 0.50 3.16
N LYS A 141 10.29 0.84 3.85
CA LYS A 141 10.27 1.08 5.30
C LYS A 141 9.40 2.28 5.67
N PHE A 142 9.28 3.27 4.79
CA PHE A 142 8.50 4.48 5.04
C PHE A 142 7.02 4.31 4.70
N TRP A 143 6.66 3.25 3.98
CA TRP A 143 5.30 3.07 3.51
C TRP A 143 4.38 2.47 4.56
N ASN A 144 3.10 2.72 4.36
CA ASN A 144 2.05 2.12 5.16
C ASN A 144 2.02 0.59 4.93
N PRO A 145 2.27 -0.21 5.99
CA PRO A 145 2.36 -1.67 5.88
C PRO A 145 1.12 -2.37 5.27
N PHE A 146 -0.04 -1.73 5.35
CA PHE A 146 -1.28 -2.26 4.75
C PHE A 146 -1.14 -2.42 3.24
N TYR A 147 -0.58 -1.42 2.54
CA TYR A 147 -0.46 -1.46 1.08
C TYR A 147 0.39 -2.62 0.60
N ILE A 148 1.48 -2.90 1.31
CA ILE A 148 2.39 -4.01 0.99
C ILE A 148 1.63 -5.35 1.11
N SER A 149 0.75 -5.48 2.11
CA SER A 149 -0.05 -6.69 2.33
C SER A 149 -1.33 -6.80 1.48
N SER A 150 -1.79 -5.70 0.89
CA SER A 150 -3.06 -5.63 0.15
C SER A 150 -2.91 -5.57 -1.37
N ASP A 151 -1.73 -5.20 -1.89
CA ASP A 151 -1.50 -5.12 -3.35
C ASP A 151 -1.21 -6.53 -3.93
N TYR A 152 -2.28 -7.16 -4.41
CA TYR A 152 -2.35 -8.58 -4.78
C TYR A 152 -1.33 -9.03 -5.84
N TYR A 153 -1.00 -8.18 -6.81
CA TYR A 153 -0.07 -8.54 -7.88
C TYR A 153 1.39 -8.40 -7.43
N LYS A 154 1.66 -7.41 -6.58
CA LYS A 154 3.02 -7.05 -6.18
C LYS A 154 3.58 -8.01 -5.14
N ILE A 155 2.75 -8.53 -4.24
CA ILE A 155 3.21 -9.45 -3.17
C ILE A 155 3.84 -10.73 -3.73
N GLU A 156 3.27 -11.34 -4.78
CA GLU A 156 3.80 -12.56 -5.38
C GLU A 156 5.10 -12.31 -6.12
N LEU A 157 5.14 -11.22 -6.91
CA LEU A 157 6.31 -10.86 -7.68
C LEU A 157 7.48 -10.47 -6.75
N LEU A 158 7.20 -9.72 -5.69
CA LEU A 158 8.16 -9.40 -4.63
C LEU A 158 8.65 -10.64 -3.92
N TRP A 159 7.73 -11.52 -3.52
CA TRP A 159 8.07 -12.77 -2.86
C TRP A 159 9.00 -13.60 -3.74
N SER A 160 8.67 -13.74 -5.03
CA SER A 160 9.49 -14.41 -6.04
C SER A 160 10.87 -13.78 -6.19
N CYS A 161 10.95 -12.46 -6.37
CA CYS A 161 12.23 -11.77 -6.54
C CYS A 161 13.11 -11.90 -5.30
N ALA A 162 12.53 -11.71 -4.11
CA ALA A 162 13.26 -11.83 -2.87
C ALA A 162 13.69 -13.28 -2.57
N SER A 163 12.86 -14.27 -2.92
CA SER A 163 13.17 -15.68 -2.65
C SER A 163 14.26 -16.23 -3.58
N HIS A 164 14.30 -15.77 -4.84
CA HIS A 164 15.32 -16.15 -5.82
C HIS A 164 16.59 -15.30 -5.75
N CYS A 165 16.60 -14.23 -4.95
CA CYS A 165 17.82 -13.47 -4.70
C CYS A 165 18.89 -14.37 -4.08
N SER A 166 20.12 -14.29 -4.59
CA SER A 166 21.26 -15.06 -4.09
C SER A 166 21.62 -14.73 -2.64
N ASP A 167 21.31 -13.51 -2.19
CA ASP A 167 21.50 -13.06 -0.83
C ASP A 167 20.26 -13.36 0.03
N ILE A 168 20.39 -14.34 0.92
CA ILE A 168 19.32 -14.76 1.82
C ILE A 168 18.80 -13.64 2.72
N THR A 169 19.64 -12.66 3.07
CA THR A 169 19.26 -11.57 3.98
C THR A 169 18.20 -10.65 3.36
N VAL A 170 18.12 -10.59 2.02
CA VAL A 170 17.09 -9.84 1.30
C VAL A 170 15.71 -10.44 1.56
N PHE A 171 15.59 -11.76 1.46
CA PHE A 171 14.33 -12.46 1.76
C PHE A 171 13.92 -12.27 3.22
N GLU A 172 14.86 -12.38 4.16
CA GLU A 172 14.58 -12.20 5.59
C GLU A 172 14.09 -10.78 5.91
N ARG A 173 14.76 -9.77 5.36
CA ARG A 173 14.34 -8.36 5.49
C ARG A 173 12.96 -8.10 4.87
N PHE A 174 12.66 -8.74 3.74
CA PHE A 174 11.34 -8.68 3.13
C PHE A 174 10.27 -9.31 4.04
N VAL A 175 10.53 -10.49 4.62
CA VAL A 175 9.61 -11.10 5.59
C VAL A 175 9.40 -10.21 6.82
N ILE A 176 10.46 -9.57 7.34
CA ILE A 176 10.35 -8.60 8.44
C ILE A 176 9.48 -7.40 8.05
N LEU A 177 9.65 -6.88 6.84
CA LEU A 177 8.83 -5.80 6.30
C LEU A 177 7.34 -6.20 6.24
N LEU A 178 7.02 -7.39 5.74
CA LEU A 178 5.64 -7.89 5.72
C LEU A 178 5.06 -8.06 7.13
N LYS A 179 5.88 -8.49 8.10
CA LYS A 179 5.47 -8.64 9.50
C LYS A 179 5.02 -7.31 10.14
N ARG A 180 5.40 -6.15 9.58
CA ARG A 180 4.94 -4.83 10.06
C ARG A 180 3.45 -4.58 9.80
N SER A 181 2.84 -5.27 8.83
CA SER A 181 1.40 -5.14 8.57
C SER A 181 0.54 -5.70 9.69
N GLY A 182 1.10 -6.65 10.45
CA GLY A 182 0.47 -7.25 11.60
C GLY A 182 -0.52 -8.36 11.24
N PRO A 183 -0.81 -9.26 12.20
CA PRO A 183 -1.62 -10.45 11.95
C PRO A 183 -3.07 -10.16 11.57
N ASP A 184 -3.58 -8.96 11.84
CA ASP A 184 -4.90 -8.51 11.41
C ASP A 184 -5.01 -8.34 9.88
N CYS A 185 -3.88 -8.12 9.21
CA CYS A 185 -3.79 -7.83 7.77
C CYS A 185 -3.38 -9.01 6.90
N TYR A 186 -2.85 -10.09 7.50
CA TYR A 186 -2.29 -11.20 6.73
C TYR A 186 -3.31 -11.99 5.89
N GLY A 187 -4.61 -11.77 6.06
CA GLY A 187 -5.66 -12.59 5.41
C GLY A 187 -5.56 -12.64 3.88
N SER A 188 -5.46 -11.48 3.23
CA SER A 188 -5.30 -11.37 1.77
C SER A 188 -3.96 -11.93 1.30
N MET A 189 -2.89 -11.58 2.02
CA MET A 189 -1.53 -12.02 1.74
C MET A 189 -1.40 -13.56 1.80
N ILE A 190 -1.95 -14.20 2.84
CA ILE A 190 -1.93 -15.67 3.00
C ILE A 190 -2.65 -16.33 1.84
N GLN A 191 -3.86 -15.87 1.48
CA GLN A 191 -4.62 -16.45 0.36
C GLN A 191 -3.86 -16.36 -0.97
N ARG A 192 -3.15 -15.25 -1.18
CA ARG A 192 -2.40 -15.03 -2.41
C ARG A 192 -1.13 -15.87 -2.47
N LEU A 193 -0.33 -15.83 -1.41
CA LEU A 193 0.88 -16.66 -1.30
C LEU A 193 0.56 -18.15 -1.32
N GLU A 194 -0.58 -18.56 -0.77
CA GLU A 194 -1.10 -19.93 -0.88
C GLU A 194 -1.32 -20.33 -2.34
N LYS A 195 -2.05 -19.52 -3.10
CA LYS A 195 -2.28 -19.78 -4.53
C LYS A 195 -0.96 -19.82 -5.30
N TYR A 196 -0.07 -18.86 -5.05
CA TYR A 196 1.25 -18.83 -5.67
C TYR A 196 2.06 -20.10 -5.31
N SER A 197 1.98 -20.56 -4.06
CA SER A 197 2.67 -21.78 -3.62
C SER A 197 2.18 -23.04 -4.32
N ASP A 198 0.90 -23.10 -4.70
CA ASP A 198 0.33 -24.22 -5.48
C ASP A 198 0.91 -24.25 -6.91
N GLU A 199 1.33 -23.09 -7.44
CA GLU A 199 1.88 -22.95 -8.79
C GLU A 199 3.40 -23.22 -8.83
N VAL A 200 4.17 -22.67 -7.88
CA VAL A 200 5.65 -22.71 -7.94
C VAL A 200 6.31 -23.65 -6.93
N CYS A 201 5.56 -24.21 -5.98
CA CYS A 201 6.05 -25.03 -4.86
C CYS A 201 7.13 -24.33 -4.01
N PHE A 202 6.73 -23.81 -2.84
CA PHE A 202 7.66 -23.16 -1.91
C PHE A 202 8.85 -24.03 -1.51
N SER A 203 10.03 -23.41 -1.47
CA SER A 203 11.23 -23.94 -0.81
C SER A 203 11.01 -24.11 0.71
N PRO A 204 11.85 -24.89 1.41
CA PRO A 204 11.72 -25.06 2.86
C PRO A 204 11.71 -23.74 3.63
N ARG A 205 12.55 -22.77 3.23
CA ARG A 205 12.62 -21.43 3.84
C ARG A 205 11.31 -20.65 3.66
N GLU A 206 10.77 -20.66 2.45
CA GLU A 206 9.50 -19.99 2.14
C GLU A 206 8.33 -20.63 2.89
N ARG A 207 8.32 -21.97 3.02
CA ARG A 207 7.30 -22.68 3.82
C ARG A 207 7.34 -22.27 5.28
N VAL A 208 8.53 -22.10 5.87
CA VAL A 208 8.67 -21.62 7.25
C VAL A 208 8.12 -20.20 7.38
N ALA A 209 8.55 -19.27 6.53
CA ALA A 209 8.06 -17.89 6.56
C ALA A 209 6.53 -17.80 6.34
N PHE A 210 5.99 -18.58 5.41
CA PHE A 210 4.54 -18.66 5.17
C PHE A 210 3.80 -19.23 6.38
N SER A 211 4.31 -20.29 6.99
CA SER A 211 3.72 -20.91 8.19
C SER A 211 3.71 -19.95 9.38
N ASP A 212 4.75 -19.13 9.54
CA ASP A 212 4.79 -18.06 10.55
C ASP A 212 3.62 -17.08 10.38
N PHE A 213 3.35 -16.62 9.15
CA PHE A 213 2.22 -15.72 8.87
C PHE A 213 0.88 -16.38 9.20
N VAL A 214 0.70 -17.64 8.81
CA VAL A 214 -0.51 -18.41 9.12
C VAL A 214 -0.70 -18.57 10.63
N ALA A 215 0.35 -18.98 11.35
CA ALA A 215 0.32 -19.16 12.81
C ALA A 215 -0.03 -17.86 13.53
N ALA A 216 0.62 -16.75 13.15
CA ALA A 216 0.35 -15.44 13.73
C ALA A 216 -1.09 -15.00 13.47
N ARG A 217 -1.61 -15.20 12.26
CA ARG A 217 -3.01 -14.89 11.90
C ARG A 217 -3.99 -15.74 12.71
N VAL A 218 -3.75 -17.03 12.84
CA VAL A 218 -4.61 -17.94 13.62
C VAL A 218 -4.61 -17.54 15.08
N HIS A 219 -3.44 -17.26 15.68
CA HIS A 219 -3.34 -16.80 17.06
C HIS A 219 -4.14 -15.50 17.28
N TYR A 220 -3.98 -14.53 16.38
CA TYR A 220 -4.74 -13.29 16.41
C TYR A 220 -6.25 -13.53 16.33
N LEU A 221 -6.71 -14.36 15.40
CA LEU A 221 -8.12 -14.68 15.25
C LEU A 221 -8.67 -15.43 16.47
N LYS A 222 -7.92 -16.37 17.06
CA LYS A 222 -8.31 -17.04 18.31
C LYS A 222 -8.50 -16.04 19.45
N ALA A 223 -7.57 -15.11 19.62
CA ALA A 223 -7.67 -14.05 20.62
C ALA A 223 -8.87 -13.14 20.34
N ALA A 224 -9.08 -12.74 19.08
CA ALA A 224 -10.19 -11.91 18.66
C ALA A 224 -11.55 -12.57 18.93
N VAL A 225 -11.69 -13.88 18.65
CA VAL A 225 -12.90 -14.67 18.96
C VAL A 225 -13.12 -14.79 20.47
N THR A 226 -12.06 -15.07 21.23
CA THR A 226 -12.14 -15.27 22.69
C THR A 226 -12.45 -13.99 23.46
N ASN A 227 -11.92 -12.85 23.00
CA ASN A 227 -12.09 -11.54 23.64
C ASN A 227 -13.33 -10.78 23.15
N ARG A 228 -14.18 -11.40 22.33
CA ARG A 228 -15.49 -10.84 21.95
C ARG A 228 -16.28 -10.42 23.21
N GLY A 229 -16.94 -9.26 23.14
CA GLY A 229 -17.76 -8.73 24.22
C GLY A 229 -17.01 -8.18 25.45
N LYS A 230 -15.68 -8.30 25.51
CA LYS A 230 -14.87 -7.54 26.50
C LYS A 230 -14.67 -6.11 25.99
N PRO A 231 -14.58 -5.09 26.85
CA PRO A 231 -14.14 -3.77 26.42
C PRO A 231 -12.77 -3.95 25.76
N GLY A 232 -12.67 -3.65 24.46
CA GLY A 232 -11.47 -3.91 23.70
C GLY A 232 -10.26 -3.23 24.35
N GLU A 233 -9.13 -3.93 24.40
CA GLU A 233 -7.84 -3.26 24.55
C GLU A 233 -7.66 -2.41 23.28
N TRP A 234 -7.58 -1.09 23.44
CA TRP A 234 -7.44 -0.16 22.33
C TRP A 234 -6.01 -0.15 21.79
N THR A 235 -5.29 -1.27 21.82
CA THR A 235 -3.89 -1.35 21.41
C THR A 235 -3.81 -1.75 19.94
N ILE A 236 -2.95 -1.07 19.18
CA ILE A 236 -2.54 -1.46 17.83
C ILE A 236 -1.03 -1.70 17.91
N PRO A 237 -0.56 -2.85 18.45
CA PRO A 237 0.85 -3.07 18.77
C PRO A 237 1.80 -2.90 17.57
N GLN A 238 1.30 -3.19 16.37
CA GLN A 238 2.02 -3.10 15.11
C GLN A 238 2.01 -1.71 14.47
N ALA A 239 1.31 -0.72 15.05
CA ALA A 239 1.25 0.61 14.47
C ALA A 239 2.66 1.16 14.27
N CYS A 240 2.95 1.66 13.07
CA CYS A 240 4.21 2.32 12.75
C CYS A 240 3.88 3.58 11.98
N VAL A 241 4.30 4.73 12.52
CA VAL A 241 4.00 6.03 11.94
C VAL A 241 5.31 6.81 11.82
N PRO A 242 5.98 6.70 10.66
CA PRO A 242 7.26 7.33 10.43
C PRO A 242 7.22 8.83 10.75
N ASN A 243 8.27 9.32 11.40
CA ASN A 243 8.45 10.73 11.78
C ASN A 243 7.42 11.30 12.76
N GLU A 244 6.50 10.49 13.29
CA GLU A 244 5.44 10.92 14.22
C GLU A 244 5.39 9.98 15.46
N PRO A 245 6.44 9.96 16.30
CA PRO A 245 6.58 9.00 17.40
C PRO A 245 5.45 9.11 18.44
N GLU A 246 4.89 10.31 18.61
CA GLU A 246 3.78 10.55 19.52
C GLU A 246 2.48 9.90 19.04
N VAL A 247 2.27 9.86 17.72
CA VAL A 247 1.14 9.16 17.09
C VAL A 247 1.35 7.65 17.22
N GLU A 248 2.55 7.16 16.94
CA GLU A 248 2.90 5.75 17.05
C GLU A 248 2.69 5.22 18.49
N GLU A 249 3.20 5.95 19.48
CA GLU A 249 3.03 5.62 20.90
C GLU A 249 1.55 5.58 21.28
N PHE A 250 0.77 6.59 20.87
CA PHE A 250 -0.66 6.59 21.08
C PHE A 250 -1.31 5.35 20.48
N LEU A 251 -1.01 5.01 19.23
CA LEU A 251 -1.63 3.88 18.54
C LEU A 251 -1.32 2.54 19.23
N ARG A 252 -0.10 2.36 19.74
CA ARG A 252 0.31 1.17 20.51
C ARG A 252 -0.23 1.14 21.94
N GLY A 253 -0.52 2.31 22.51
CA GLY A 253 -0.99 2.46 23.89
C GLY A 253 -2.44 2.01 24.12
N PRO A 254 -2.87 1.84 25.38
CA PRO A 254 -4.22 1.38 25.73
C PRO A 254 -5.30 2.47 25.58
N GLN A 255 -4.93 3.72 25.31
CA GLN A 255 -5.87 4.85 25.23
C GLN A 255 -6.70 4.77 23.94
N ARG A 256 -8.02 5.00 24.06
CA ARG A 256 -8.95 5.05 22.93
C ARG A 256 -8.77 6.29 22.05
N SER A 257 -8.50 7.43 22.68
CA SER A 257 -8.42 8.73 22.01
C SER A 257 -7.27 9.54 22.59
N LYS A 258 -6.63 10.34 21.74
CA LYS A 258 -5.60 11.30 22.14
C LYS A 258 -5.82 12.64 21.46
N GLU A 259 -5.61 13.69 22.22
CA GLU A 259 -5.59 15.06 21.73
C GLU A 259 -4.15 15.45 21.40
N PHE A 260 -3.94 15.91 20.18
CA PHE A 260 -2.69 16.50 19.70
C PHE A 260 -2.84 18.02 19.71
N THR A 261 -2.01 18.69 20.49
CA THR A 261 -2.07 20.13 20.76
C THR A 261 -0.81 20.84 20.27
N GLY A 262 -0.76 22.18 20.39
CA GLY A 262 0.44 22.96 20.02
C GLY A 262 0.48 23.42 18.56
N PHE A 263 -0.61 23.27 17.80
CA PHE A 263 -0.67 23.82 16.44
C PHE A 263 -0.79 25.35 16.48
N PRO A 264 0.00 26.07 15.66
CA PRO A 264 -0.03 27.54 15.62
C PRO A 264 -1.39 28.07 15.15
N ASP A 265 -2.04 27.35 14.23
CA ASP A 265 -3.36 27.69 13.73
C ASP A 265 -4.18 26.46 13.27
N LYS A 266 -5.42 26.72 12.84
CA LYS A 266 -6.33 25.70 12.32
C LYS A 266 -5.86 25.05 11.03
N LYS A 267 -5.06 25.76 10.22
CA LYS A 267 -4.54 25.22 8.96
C LYS A 267 -3.48 24.17 9.27
N ALA A 268 -2.60 24.42 10.21
CA ALA A 268 -1.59 23.49 10.69
C ALA A 268 -2.22 22.21 11.28
N ALA A 269 -3.25 22.34 12.13
CA ALA A 269 -3.97 21.18 12.66
C ALA A 269 -4.64 20.34 11.54
N ARG A 270 -5.20 21.00 10.51
CA ARG A 270 -5.78 20.31 9.34
C ARG A 270 -4.75 19.67 8.43
N VAL A 271 -3.58 20.31 8.25
CA VAL A 271 -2.46 19.74 7.50
C VAL A 271 -1.96 18.48 8.20
N PHE A 272 -1.77 18.53 9.52
CA PHE A 272 -1.45 17.35 10.33
C PHE A 272 -2.49 16.25 10.12
N MET A 273 -3.78 16.54 10.28
CA MET A 273 -4.84 15.55 10.06
C MET A 273 -4.83 14.99 8.64
N SER A 274 -4.57 15.83 7.64
CA SER A 274 -4.59 15.42 6.23
C SER A 274 -3.55 14.35 5.91
N ARG A 275 -2.41 14.35 6.61
CA ARG A 275 -1.37 13.32 6.48
C ARG A 275 -1.92 11.92 6.75
N PHE A 276 -2.87 11.81 7.68
CA PHE A 276 -3.41 10.52 8.11
C PHE A 276 -4.78 10.18 7.53
N THR A 277 -5.41 11.11 6.79
CA THR A 277 -6.69 10.85 6.11
C THR A 277 -6.53 10.31 4.69
N TYR A 278 -5.39 10.54 4.05
CA TYR A 278 -5.07 9.96 2.74
C TYR A 278 -4.44 8.56 2.86
N ASP A 279 -3.78 8.28 3.97
CA ASP A 279 -3.26 6.95 4.28
C ASP A 279 -4.36 6.01 4.76
N ASN A 280 -4.29 4.75 4.34
CA ASN A 280 -5.19 3.65 4.75
C ASN A 280 -5.31 3.42 6.28
N CYS A 281 -4.55 4.15 7.09
CA CYS A 281 -4.72 4.33 8.53
C CYS A 281 -6.09 4.93 8.93
N ALA A 282 -6.81 5.61 8.02
CA ALA A 282 -8.18 6.09 8.23
C ALA A 282 -9.19 4.98 8.56
N SER A 283 -8.84 3.73 8.25
CA SER A 283 -9.60 2.55 8.66
C SER A 283 -9.40 2.24 10.15
N MET A 284 -8.25 2.56 10.74
CA MET A 284 -7.82 2.21 12.11
C MET A 284 -8.18 3.28 13.15
N PHE A 285 -8.31 4.54 12.72
CA PHE A 285 -8.70 5.65 13.56
C PHE A 285 -9.43 6.73 12.77
N SER A 286 -10.19 7.56 13.47
CA SER A 286 -10.79 8.79 12.95
C SER A 286 -10.10 10.00 13.55
N MET A 287 -9.98 11.06 12.77
CA MET A 287 -9.51 12.35 13.25
C MET A 287 -10.59 13.41 13.17
N GLU A 288 -10.67 14.26 14.18
CA GLU A 288 -11.53 15.44 14.18
C GLU A 288 -10.79 16.66 14.74
N CYS A 289 -11.12 17.86 14.27
CA CYS A 289 -10.66 19.08 14.91
C CYS A 289 -11.50 19.35 16.16
N GLY A 290 -10.83 19.76 17.24
CA GLY A 290 -11.49 20.28 18.43
C GLY A 290 -12.43 21.45 18.16
N ARG A 291 -13.37 21.70 19.08
CA ARG A 291 -14.33 22.83 18.99
C ARG A 291 -13.64 24.18 18.82
N ASP A 292 -12.47 24.35 19.45
CA ASP A 292 -11.63 25.57 19.37
C ASP A 292 -10.58 25.54 18.26
N ARG A 293 -10.59 24.49 17.42
CA ARG A 293 -9.93 24.40 16.10
C ARG A 293 -8.40 24.57 16.07
N LYS A 294 -7.70 24.55 17.20
CA LYS A 294 -6.21 24.56 17.31
C LYS A 294 -5.60 23.23 17.77
N PHE A 295 -6.41 22.17 17.81
CA PHE A 295 -5.98 20.83 18.20
C PHE A 295 -6.71 19.79 17.36
N ALA A 296 -6.11 18.61 17.25
CA ALA A 296 -6.65 17.46 16.55
C ALA A 296 -6.89 16.32 17.54
N ILE A 297 -8.06 15.70 17.50
CA ILE A 297 -8.38 14.51 18.29
C ILE A 297 -8.27 13.32 17.36
N MET A 298 -7.41 12.37 17.71
CA MET A 298 -7.36 11.06 17.07
C MET A 298 -8.09 10.05 17.95
N THR A 299 -9.06 9.35 17.38
CA THR A 299 -9.83 8.31 18.06
C THR A 299 -9.64 7.00 17.33
N LYS A 300 -9.10 5.98 18.00
CA LYS A 300 -9.03 4.63 17.44
C LYS A 300 -10.44 4.13 17.16
N THR A 301 -10.66 3.64 15.96
CA THR A 301 -11.85 2.86 15.65
C THR A 301 -11.49 1.41 15.95
N VAL A 302 -12.32 0.70 16.73
CA VAL A 302 -12.23 -0.77 16.77
C VAL A 302 -12.57 -1.23 15.37
N THR A 303 -11.52 -1.49 14.60
CA THR A 303 -11.61 -1.95 13.24
C THR A 303 -11.60 -3.47 13.30
N LEU A 304 -12.68 -4.04 13.83
CA LEU A 304 -13.23 -5.25 13.22
C LEU A 304 -13.67 -4.79 11.82
N THR A 305 -12.68 -4.72 10.94
CA THR A 305 -12.59 -4.18 9.57
C THR A 305 -13.68 -3.22 9.05
N LYS A 306 -13.28 -2.00 8.73
CA LYS A 306 -14.07 -0.98 8.00
C LYS A 306 -14.18 -1.32 6.49
N HIS A 307 -14.38 -2.59 6.15
CA HIS A 307 -14.54 -3.06 4.76
C HIS A 307 -15.98 -3.43 4.40
N SER A 308 -16.97 -2.97 5.16
CA SER A 308 -18.36 -2.92 4.67
C SER A 308 -19.04 -1.61 5.02
N HIS A 309 -18.77 -0.57 4.23
CA HIS A 309 -19.76 0.50 4.08
C HIS A 309 -20.98 -0.08 3.36
N LYS A 310 -21.90 -0.71 4.12
CA LYS A 310 -23.31 -0.85 3.74
C LYS A 310 -24.27 -1.30 4.86
N HIS A 311 -23.81 -1.82 6.00
CA HIS A 311 -24.72 -2.26 7.05
C HIS A 311 -24.35 -1.69 8.43
N ALA A 312 -25.38 -1.20 9.12
CA ALA A 312 -25.36 -0.78 10.52
C ALA A 312 -24.74 -1.87 11.43
N PRO A 313 -24.27 -1.54 12.65
CA PRO A 313 -23.68 -2.53 13.56
C PRO A 313 -24.72 -3.60 13.90
N GLY A 314 -24.64 -4.74 13.23
CA GLY A 314 -25.61 -5.82 13.33
C GLY A 314 -25.13 -7.04 12.55
N ASP A 315 -25.00 -8.16 13.27
CA ASP A 315 -24.97 -9.58 12.90
C ASP A 315 -24.01 -10.10 11.81
N GLY A 316 -23.64 -9.33 10.77
CA GLY A 316 -22.85 -9.82 9.64
C GLY A 316 -21.32 -9.88 9.87
N PHE A 317 -20.80 -9.10 10.80
CA PHE A 317 -19.35 -8.90 10.96
C PHE A 317 -18.65 -10.00 11.79
N HIS A 318 -19.39 -10.63 12.71
CA HIS A 318 -18.86 -11.67 13.59
C HIS A 318 -18.78 -13.04 12.90
N LEU A 319 -19.66 -13.28 11.91
CA LEU A 319 -19.65 -14.48 11.08
C LEU A 319 -18.37 -14.58 10.22
N ASP A 320 -17.90 -13.46 9.68
CA ASP A 320 -16.72 -13.42 8.80
C ASP A 320 -15.42 -13.85 9.52
N LEU A 321 -15.20 -13.40 10.77
CA LEU A 321 -14.02 -13.82 11.53
C LEU A 321 -14.04 -15.30 11.95
N ASP A 322 -15.21 -15.83 12.31
CA ASP A 322 -15.36 -17.24 12.66
C ASP A 322 -15.12 -18.12 11.43
N GLU A 323 -15.68 -17.73 10.28
CA GLU A 323 -15.47 -18.43 9.01
C GLU A 323 -14.00 -18.37 8.58
N GLN A 324 -13.35 -17.22 8.69
CA GLN A 324 -11.92 -17.08 8.42
C GLN A 324 -11.06 -17.96 9.33
N LEU A 325 -11.33 -17.95 10.65
CA LEU A 325 -10.60 -18.79 11.62
C LEU A 325 -10.83 -20.27 11.33
N LEU A 326 -12.10 -20.68 11.11
CA LEU A 326 -12.44 -22.05 10.79
C LEU A 326 -11.79 -22.52 9.49
N LYS A 327 -11.74 -21.68 8.46
CA LYS A 327 -11.09 -22.00 7.18
C LYS A 327 -9.60 -22.25 7.37
N LEU A 328 -8.90 -21.37 8.09
CA LEU A 328 -7.46 -21.52 8.36
C LEU A 328 -7.19 -22.73 9.27
N MET A 329 -7.93 -22.90 10.36
CA MET A 329 -7.73 -24.03 11.27
C MET A 329 -8.04 -25.37 10.60
N LYS A 330 -9.07 -25.47 9.75
CA LYS A 330 -9.35 -26.70 8.99
C LYS A 330 -8.21 -27.08 8.06
N LYS A 331 -7.59 -26.10 7.42
CA LYS A 331 -6.53 -26.36 6.44
C LYS A 331 -5.17 -26.61 7.09
N TYR A 332 -4.79 -25.80 8.07
CA TYR A 332 -3.42 -25.79 8.62
C TYR A 332 -3.29 -26.46 9.99
N TYR A 333 -4.40 -26.65 10.71
CA TYR A 333 -4.42 -27.25 12.05
C TYR A 333 -5.54 -28.31 12.14
N PRO A 334 -5.51 -29.37 11.29
CA PRO A 334 -6.61 -30.33 11.12
C PRO A 334 -7.02 -31.01 12.43
N ASP A 335 -6.07 -31.22 13.35
CA ASP A 335 -6.24 -31.99 14.58
C ASP A 335 -6.65 -31.15 15.80
N GLU A 336 -6.64 -29.81 15.69
CA GLU A 336 -7.05 -28.95 16.81
C GLU A 336 -8.58 -28.91 16.95
N ASP A 337 -9.07 -28.93 18.20
CA ASP A 337 -10.50 -28.75 18.49
C ASP A 337 -10.98 -27.34 18.14
N ARG A 338 -12.15 -27.29 17.49
CA ARG A 338 -12.81 -26.09 16.98
C ARG A 338 -14.21 -25.91 17.52
N SER A 339 -14.70 -26.84 18.36
CA SER A 339 -16.05 -26.83 18.94
C SER A 339 -16.35 -25.51 19.67
N TRP A 340 -15.34 -25.01 20.39
CA TRP A 340 -15.39 -23.78 21.19
C TRP A 340 -15.65 -22.51 20.37
N ILE A 341 -15.32 -22.47 19.07
CA ILE A 341 -15.47 -21.27 18.23
C ILE A 341 -16.96 -20.88 18.14
N ARG A 342 -17.83 -21.85 17.85
CA ARG A 342 -19.28 -21.62 17.75
C ARG A 342 -19.95 -21.47 19.12
N GLU A 343 -19.43 -22.16 20.14
CA GLU A 343 -19.95 -22.05 21.51
C GLU A 343 -19.69 -20.68 22.15
N THR A 344 -18.53 -20.08 21.87
CA THR A 344 -18.19 -18.74 22.38
C THR A 344 -19.21 -17.70 21.91
N TRP A 345 -19.67 -17.80 20.66
CA TRP A 345 -20.75 -16.95 20.14
C TRP A 345 -22.08 -17.22 20.83
N ALA A 346 -22.51 -18.48 20.94
CA ALA A 346 -23.79 -18.81 21.58
C ALA A 346 -23.88 -18.30 23.04
N LYS A 347 -22.73 -18.26 23.74
CA LYS A 347 -22.62 -17.75 25.12
C LYS A 347 -22.61 -16.21 25.21
N GLN A 348 -22.10 -15.51 24.19
CA GLN A 348 -21.89 -14.05 24.20
C GLN A 348 -22.85 -13.26 23.29
N ALA A 349 -23.62 -13.92 22.42
CA ALA A 349 -24.64 -13.30 21.62
C ALA A 349 -25.61 -12.57 22.57
N PRO A 350 -25.94 -11.28 22.31
CA PRO A 350 -26.92 -10.59 23.13
C PRO A 350 -28.20 -11.42 23.10
N LYS A 351 -28.65 -11.91 24.27
CA LYS A 351 -30.00 -12.45 24.43
C LYS A 351 -30.90 -11.37 23.87
N SER A 352 -31.58 -11.64 22.76
CA SER A 352 -32.37 -10.67 22.02
C SER A 352 -33.14 -9.80 23.02
N PRO A 353 -33.15 -8.46 22.87
CA PRO A 353 -33.91 -7.64 23.80
C PRO A 353 -35.34 -8.17 23.76
N LYS A 354 -35.82 -8.64 24.92
CA LYS A 354 -37.20 -9.07 25.09
C LYS A 354 -38.04 -8.02 24.41
N ARG A 355 -38.70 -8.43 23.32
CA ARG A 355 -39.67 -7.66 22.56
C ARG A 355 -40.47 -6.89 23.61
N PHE A 356 -40.29 -5.58 23.68
CA PHE A 356 -41.11 -4.72 24.54
C PHE A 356 -42.55 -5.09 24.18
N GLN A 357 -43.21 -5.83 25.07
CA GLN A 357 -44.64 -6.00 25.00
C GLN A 357 -45.16 -4.58 25.21
N LEU A 358 -45.58 -3.94 24.12
CA LEU A 358 -46.45 -2.78 24.21
C LEU A 358 -47.63 -3.23 25.05
N GLU A 359 -47.65 -2.78 26.30
CA GLU A 359 -48.86 -2.77 27.11
C GLU A 359 -49.96 -2.14 26.25
N GLN A 360 -50.99 -2.93 26.00
CA GLN A 360 -52.20 -2.48 25.33
C GLN A 360 -52.90 -1.47 26.24
N GLY A 361 -52.60 -0.18 26.04
CA GLY A 361 -53.50 0.91 26.41
C GLY A 361 -54.75 0.90 25.50
N PRO A 362 -55.91 1.34 26.01
CA PRO A 362 -57.20 0.86 25.56
C PRO A 362 -57.61 1.32 24.16
N ARG A 363 -58.30 0.41 23.48
CA ARG A 363 -59.00 0.57 22.19
C ARG A 363 -59.78 1.88 22.12
N SER A 364 -59.39 2.75 21.18
CA SER A 364 -60.32 3.71 20.57
C SER A 364 -60.70 3.21 19.18
N GLN A 365 -61.97 2.85 19.04
CA GLN A 365 -62.61 2.41 17.82
C GLN A 365 -62.96 3.60 16.91
N LYS A 366 -62.84 3.34 15.60
CA LYS A 366 -63.65 3.88 14.50
C LYS A 366 -63.42 5.34 14.07
N GLY A 367 -63.19 5.51 12.76
CA GLY A 367 -63.74 6.67 12.08
C GLY A 367 -63.09 7.14 10.78
N LYS A 368 -63.47 6.50 9.67
CA LYS A 368 -63.72 7.10 8.34
C LYS A 368 -62.55 7.74 7.55
N ARG A 369 -62.26 7.06 6.43
CA ARG A 369 -61.85 7.64 5.14
C ARG A 369 -62.65 8.91 4.80
N HIS A 370 -61.97 9.95 4.31
CA HIS A 370 -62.50 10.80 3.24
C HIS A 370 -61.38 11.28 2.30
N LYS A 371 -61.76 11.34 1.02
CA LYS A 371 -60.98 11.67 -0.18
C LYS A 371 -60.72 13.18 -0.34
N ASN A 372 -59.72 13.47 -1.19
CA ASN A 372 -59.52 14.68 -2.02
C ASN A 372 -59.03 15.94 -1.26
N ARG A 373 -58.13 16.77 -1.80
CA ARG A 373 -58.05 17.28 -3.17
C ARG A 373 -56.66 17.91 -3.42
N ARG A 374 -56.20 17.89 -4.68
CA ARG A 374 -55.19 18.79 -5.26
C ARG A 374 -55.45 20.25 -4.88
N TRP A 375 -54.41 21.05 -4.66
CA TRP A 375 -53.86 22.02 -5.61
C TRP A 375 -52.34 22.04 -5.45
#